data_AF-A0A660UST4-F1
#
_entry.id   AF-A0A660UST4-F1
#
_cell.length_a   1.000
_cell.length_b   1.000
_cell.length_c   1.000
_cell.angle_alpha   90.00
_cell.angle_beta   90.00
_cell.angle_gamma   90.00
#
_symmetry.space_group_name_H-M   'P 1'
#
loop_
_entity.id
_entity.type
_entity.pdbx_description
1 polymer ?
#
loop_
_entity_poly.entity_id
_entity_poly.type
_entity_poly.pdbx_seq_one_letter_code
_entity_poly.pdbx_strand_id
1 'polypeptide(L)'
;TSSQKVTKKIGWGSTKQNKKALLSMYASGLEKKQFQNPSKSGLDECKGFVHDETGQGVEYSSLAIPDLEGHGDEVIADALAYYASRHVSVPEIQMKRRAEFGSYEMFRQQLLEQKRHSEEHRENWFMAGRDGEWLEQTLQ
;
A
#
# COMPACT_ATOMS: atom_id res chain seq x y z
N THR A 1 -5.44 31.54 26.45
CA THR A 1 -4.78 31.15 25.18
C THR A 1 -4.73 29.64 25.12
N SER A 2 -5.56 29.02 24.27
CA SER A 2 -5.61 27.55 24.16
C SER A 2 -4.39 27.06 23.39
N SER A 3 -3.52 26.29 24.06
CA SER A 3 -2.37 25.62 23.46
C SER A 3 -2.86 24.53 22.50
N GLN A 4 -2.64 24.69 21.20
CA GLN A 4 -2.97 23.67 20.22
C GLN A 4 -2.08 22.44 20.48
N LYS A 5 -2.68 21.33 20.91
CA LYS A 5 -2.00 20.03 21.00
C LYS A 5 -1.56 19.61 19.60
N VAL A 6 -0.28 19.83 19.28
CA VAL A 6 0.34 19.28 18.07
C VAL A 6 0.35 17.76 18.23
N THR A 7 -0.56 17.09 17.54
CA THR A 7 -0.63 15.63 17.53
C THR A 7 0.58 15.08 16.76
N LYS A 8 1.32 14.15 17.37
CA LYS A 8 2.44 13.43 16.74
C LYS A 8 1.96 12.36 15.74
N LYS A 9 0.65 12.22 15.53
CA LYS A 9 0.08 11.22 14.61
C LYS A 9 0.27 11.69 13.17
N ILE A 10 0.99 10.88 12.39
CA ILE A 10 1.15 11.06 10.96
C ILE A 10 -0.17 10.69 10.29
N GLY A 11 -0.71 11.57 9.43
CA GLY A 11 -1.92 11.31 8.65
C GLY A 11 -2.92 12.46 8.65
N TRP A 12 -4.06 12.24 7.98
CA TRP A 12 -5.15 13.19 7.94
C TRP A 12 -5.94 13.20 9.26
N GLY A 13 -6.17 14.38 9.83
CA GLY A 13 -6.86 14.55 11.11
C GLY A 13 -8.36 14.81 10.92
N SER A 14 -9.21 13.93 11.46
CA SER A 14 -10.67 14.03 11.37
C SER A 14 -11.23 15.03 12.41
N THR A 15 -11.27 16.31 12.04
CA THR A 15 -12.06 17.33 12.75
C THR A 15 -13.31 17.68 11.92
N LYS A 16 -14.38 18.21 12.54
CA LYS A 16 -15.59 18.62 11.79
C LYS A 16 -15.28 19.54 10.62
N GLN A 17 -14.40 20.52 10.86
CA GLN A 17 -13.97 21.49 9.84
C GLN A 17 -13.11 20.84 8.74
N ASN A 18 -12.18 19.96 9.11
CA ASN A 18 -11.36 19.24 8.12
C ASN A 18 -12.23 18.30 7.28
N LYS A 19 -13.19 17.59 7.90
CA LYS A 19 -14.13 16.71 7.19
C LYS A 19 -14.97 17.50 6.19
N LYS A 20 -15.49 18.67 6.59
CA LYS A 20 -16.20 19.59 5.68
C LYS A 20 -15.31 20.01 4.51
N ALA A 21 -14.10 20.49 4.78
CA ALA A 21 -13.16 20.91 3.73
C ALA A 21 -12.80 19.78 2.77
N LEU A 22 -12.56 18.57 3.29
CA LEU A 22 -12.26 17.36 2.53
C LEU A 22 -13.42 17.05 1.56
N LEU A 23 -14.64 16.98 2.07
CA LEU A 23 -15.83 16.65 1.26
C LEU A 23 -16.16 17.76 0.25
N SER A 24 -16.03 19.05 0.60
CA SER A 24 -16.23 20.15 -0.36
C SER A 24 -15.19 20.14 -1.49
N MET A 25 -13.93 19.80 -1.16
CA MET A 25 -12.88 19.67 -2.17
C MET A 25 -13.17 18.50 -3.10
N TYR A 26 -13.58 17.36 -2.55
CA TYR A 26 -13.96 16.17 -3.32
C TYR A 26 -15.15 16.44 -4.24
N ALA A 27 -16.22 17.06 -3.73
CA ALA A 27 -17.38 17.46 -4.53
C ALA A 27 -16.98 18.39 -5.69
N SER A 28 -16.11 19.38 -5.44
CA SER A 28 -15.57 20.26 -6.49
C SER A 28 -14.76 19.47 -7.53
N GLY A 29 -14.03 18.44 -7.11
CA GLY A 29 -13.25 17.57 -7.99
C GLY A 29 -14.13 16.74 -8.91
N LEU A 30 -15.23 16.19 -8.38
CA LEU A 30 -16.24 15.47 -9.16
C LEU A 30 -16.94 16.40 -10.16
N GLU A 31 -17.42 17.56 -9.71
CA GLU A 31 -18.10 18.55 -10.56
C GLU A 31 -17.22 19.00 -11.74
N LYS A 32 -15.95 19.29 -11.46
CA LYS A 32 -14.98 19.74 -12.47
C LYS A 32 -14.38 18.60 -13.29
N LYS A 33 -14.82 17.35 -13.09
CA LYS A 33 -14.28 16.14 -13.72
C LYS A 33 -12.76 15.98 -13.54
N GLN A 34 -12.21 16.51 -12.44
CA GLN A 34 -10.80 16.36 -12.06
C GLN A 34 -10.54 15.03 -11.36
N PHE A 35 -11.59 14.40 -10.85
CA PHE A 35 -11.57 13.07 -10.28
C PHE A 35 -12.76 12.29 -10.83
N GLN A 36 -12.54 11.03 -11.22
CA GLN A 36 -13.59 10.13 -11.66
C GLN A 36 -13.69 8.99 -10.67
N ASN A 37 -14.82 8.90 -9.99
CA ASN A 37 -15.13 7.75 -9.15
C ASN A 37 -15.92 6.72 -9.98
N PRO A 38 -15.35 5.53 -10.27
CA PRO A 38 -16.06 4.49 -11.01
C PRO A 38 -17.14 3.80 -10.15
N SER A 39 -17.09 3.95 -8.82
CA SER A 39 -18.04 3.35 -7.90
C SER A 39 -19.37 4.10 -7.94
N LYS A 40 -20.39 3.45 -8.51
CA LYS A 40 -21.75 4.00 -8.50
C LYS A 40 -22.31 4.07 -7.07
N SER A 41 -22.03 3.06 -6.23
CA SER A 41 -22.48 3.05 -4.82
C SER A 41 -21.91 4.23 -4.06
N GLY A 42 -20.61 4.50 -4.19
CA GLY A 42 -19.95 5.64 -3.53
C GLY A 42 -20.51 6.98 -3.99
N LEU A 43 -20.79 7.14 -5.29
CA LEU A 43 -21.43 8.36 -5.81
C LEU A 43 -22.87 8.54 -5.34
N ASP A 44 -23.63 7.46 -5.20
CA ASP A 44 -24.99 7.51 -4.65
C ASP A 44 -24.97 7.80 -3.14
N GLU A 45 -24.00 7.26 -2.40
CA GLU A 45 -23.78 7.53 -0.97
C GLU A 45 -23.35 8.99 -0.71
N CYS A 46 -22.71 9.66 -1.67
CA CYS A 46 -22.33 11.09 -1.55
C CYS A 46 -23.52 12.00 -1.21
N LYS A 47 -24.72 11.64 -1.68
CA LYS A 47 -25.96 12.40 -1.47
C LYS A 47 -26.47 12.31 -0.02
N GLY A 48 -25.97 11.36 0.77
CA GLY A 48 -26.29 11.22 2.19
C GLY A 48 -25.57 12.22 3.11
N PHE A 49 -24.60 12.97 2.59
CA PHE A 49 -23.89 13.99 3.36
C PHE A 49 -24.64 15.31 3.37
N VAL A 50 -25.00 15.78 4.57
CA VAL A 50 -25.73 17.03 4.82
C VAL A 50 -24.92 17.95 5.73
N HIS A 51 -25.16 19.25 5.62
CA HIS A 51 -24.61 20.20 6.58
C HIS A 51 -25.27 20.04 7.94
N ASP A 52 -24.48 20.17 9.01
CA ASP A 52 -25.04 20.20 10.36
C ASP A 52 -25.92 21.46 10.56
N GLU A 53 -26.77 21.44 11.58
CA GLU A 53 -27.70 22.54 11.89
C GLU A 53 -26.99 23.88 12.11
N THR A 54 -25.72 23.84 12.51
CA THR A 54 -24.88 25.03 12.74
C THR A 54 -24.19 25.53 11.47
N GLY A 55 -24.24 24.77 10.38
CA GLY A 55 -23.49 24.97 9.14
C GLY A 55 -21.97 24.81 9.28
N GLN A 56 -21.44 24.44 10.45
CA GLN A 56 -20.00 24.39 10.72
C GLN A 56 -19.37 23.05 10.28
N GLY A 57 -20.17 22.00 10.20
CA GLY A 57 -19.74 20.64 9.85
C GLY A 57 -20.54 20.02 8.70
N VAL A 58 -20.20 18.76 8.43
CA VAL A 58 -20.94 17.88 7.52
C VAL A 58 -21.10 16.54 8.23
N GLU A 59 -22.32 16.03 8.24
CA GLU A 59 -22.69 14.76 8.82
C GLU A 59 -23.35 13.85 7.78
N TYR A 60 -23.26 12.55 8.01
CA TYR A 60 -23.93 11.57 7.17
C TYR A 60 -25.30 11.28 7.77
N SER A 61 -26.34 11.42 6.98
CA SER A 61 -27.72 11.19 7.40
C SER A 61 -28.34 10.11 6.52
N SER A 62 -28.62 8.94 7.12
CA SER A 62 -29.38 7.88 6.45
C SER A 62 -30.82 8.29 6.14
N LEU A 63 -31.34 9.32 6.82
CA LEU A 63 -32.66 9.89 6.50
C LEU A 63 -32.66 10.65 5.16
N ALA A 64 -31.49 11.09 4.68
CA ALA A 64 -31.41 11.74 3.38
C ALA A 64 -31.66 10.75 2.23
N ILE A 65 -31.30 9.47 2.40
CA ILE A 65 -31.64 8.41 1.44
C ILE A 65 -32.00 7.10 2.17
N PRO A 66 -33.31 6.83 2.37
CA PRO A 66 -33.77 5.72 3.20
C PRO A 66 -33.44 4.32 2.69
N ASP A 67 -33.01 4.18 1.42
CA ASP A 67 -32.69 2.90 0.79
C ASP A 67 -31.17 2.64 0.63
N LEU A 68 -30.32 3.53 1.16
CA LEU A 68 -28.87 3.37 1.12
C LEU A 68 -28.33 2.78 2.42
N GLU A 69 -27.97 1.50 2.37
CA GLU A 69 -27.19 0.82 3.41
C GLU A 69 -25.73 1.29 3.32
N GLY A 70 -25.47 2.49 3.83
CA GLY A 70 -24.16 3.12 3.81
C GLY A 70 -23.91 3.94 5.06
N HIS A 71 -22.67 4.02 5.51
CA HIS A 71 -22.23 4.83 6.66
C HIS A 71 -21.47 6.11 6.25
N GLY A 72 -21.26 6.28 4.95
CA GLY A 72 -20.42 7.32 4.36
C GLY A 72 -18.94 6.94 4.27
N ASP A 73 -18.59 5.67 4.54
CA ASP A 73 -17.19 5.24 4.61
C ASP A 73 -16.52 5.19 3.23
N GLU A 74 -17.23 4.72 2.19
CA GLU A 74 -16.70 4.71 0.82
C GLU A 74 -16.40 6.13 0.36
N VAL A 75 -17.35 7.06 0.59
CA VAL A 75 -17.19 8.46 0.23
C VAL A 75 -15.98 9.11 0.93
N ILE A 76 -15.76 8.80 2.21
CA ILE A 76 -14.62 9.34 2.94
C ILE A 76 -13.30 8.75 2.42
N ALA A 77 -13.28 7.45 2.10
CA ALA A 77 -12.11 6.81 1.50
C ALA A 77 -11.77 7.44 0.14
N ASP A 78 -12.76 7.65 -0.73
CA ASP A 78 -12.58 8.28 -2.04
C ASP A 78 -12.12 9.73 -1.93
N ALA A 79 -12.72 10.50 -1.01
CA ALA A 79 -12.31 11.88 -0.75
C ALA A 79 -10.88 11.96 -0.23
N LEU A 80 -10.45 11.03 0.62
CA LEU A 80 -9.07 10.92 1.09
C LEU A 80 -8.11 10.52 -0.04
N ALA A 81 -8.51 9.61 -0.93
CA ALA A 81 -7.72 9.23 -2.09
C ALA A 81 -7.50 10.43 -3.03
N TYR A 82 -8.57 11.19 -3.30
CA TYR A 82 -8.47 12.42 -4.06
C TYR A 82 -7.59 13.46 -3.36
N TYR A 83 -7.73 13.64 -2.04
CA TYR A 83 -6.87 14.54 -1.27
C TYR A 83 -5.40 14.15 -1.35
N ALA A 84 -5.08 12.87 -1.18
CA ALA A 84 -3.73 12.35 -1.27
C ALA A 84 -3.13 12.63 -2.67
N SER A 85 -3.91 12.42 -3.74
CA SER A 85 -3.46 12.68 -5.11
C SER A 85 -3.02 14.14 -5.38
N ARG A 86 -3.51 15.09 -4.58
CA ARG A 86 -3.21 16.52 -4.73
C ARG A 86 -2.15 17.03 -3.76
N HIS A 87 -2.03 16.43 -2.59
CA HIS A 87 -1.24 16.98 -1.48
C HIS A 87 -0.05 16.11 -1.08
N VAL A 88 -0.04 14.84 -1.47
CA VAL A 88 1.08 13.94 -1.16
C VAL A 88 1.93 13.83 -2.42
N SER A 89 3.08 14.52 -2.40
CA SER A 89 4.16 14.18 -3.32
C SER A 89 4.70 12.81 -2.90
N VAL A 90 4.36 11.77 -3.63
CA VAL A 90 4.98 10.46 -3.43
C VAL A 90 6.45 10.64 -3.85
N PRO A 91 7.43 10.53 -2.93
CA PRO A 91 8.82 10.48 -3.36
C PRO A 91 8.95 9.31 -4.33
N GLU A 92 9.58 9.52 -5.47
CA GLU A 92 9.81 8.48 -6.46
C GLU A 92 10.54 7.32 -5.76
N ILE A 93 9.78 6.29 -5.39
CA ILE A 93 10.38 5.08 -4.83
C ILE A 93 11.06 4.45 -6.04
N GLN A 94 12.37 4.61 -6.12
CA GLN A 94 13.18 3.82 -7.03
C GLN A 94 12.97 2.35 -6.66
N MET A 95 11.97 1.73 -7.28
CA MET A 95 11.84 0.29 -7.26
C MET A 95 13.13 -0.23 -7.88
N LYS A 96 14.05 -0.73 -7.05
CA LYS A 96 15.11 -1.61 -7.54
C LYS A 96 14.38 -2.70 -8.30
N ARG A 97 14.46 -2.68 -9.63
CA ARG A 97 13.94 -3.73 -10.49
C ARG A 97 14.49 -5.04 -9.91
N ARG A 98 13.61 -5.85 -9.30
CA ARG A 98 13.96 -7.25 -9.06
C ARG A 98 14.33 -7.79 -10.45
N ALA A 99 15.52 -8.37 -10.58
CA ALA A 99 15.92 -9.02 -11.82
C ALA A 99 14.75 -9.92 -12.27
N GLU A 100 14.22 -9.64 -13.46
CA GLU A 100 13.07 -10.37 -13.98
C GLU A 100 13.41 -11.86 -14.02
N PHE A 101 12.45 -12.70 -13.62
CA PHE A 101 12.58 -14.15 -13.65
C PHE A 101 13.00 -14.59 -15.07
N GLY A 102 14.15 -15.25 -15.19
CA GLY A 102 14.72 -15.64 -16.50
C GLY A 102 15.68 -14.64 -17.16
N SER A 103 16.06 -13.55 -16.49
CA SER A 103 17.11 -12.66 -17.00
C SER A 103 18.49 -13.34 -17.06
N TYR A 104 19.33 -12.90 -18.00
CA TYR A 104 20.71 -13.39 -18.17
C TYR A 104 21.55 -13.24 -16.88
N GLU A 105 21.31 -12.20 -16.09
CA GLU A 105 22.00 -12.00 -14.81
C GLU A 105 21.63 -13.07 -13.78
N MET A 106 20.36 -13.47 -13.73
CA MET A 106 19.92 -14.58 -12.87
C MET A 106 20.55 -15.90 -13.31
N PHE A 107 20.56 -16.19 -14.61
CA PHE A 107 21.21 -17.40 -15.15
C PHE A 107 22.72 -17.42 -14.84
N ARG A 108 23.38 -16.27 -14.96
CA ARG A 108 24.80 -16.11 -14.63
C ARG A 108 25.07 -16.31 -13.13
N GLN A 109 24.21 -15.81 -12.23
CA GLN A 109 24.33 -16.03 -10.79
C GLN A 109 24.14 -17.50 -10.42
N GLN A 110 23.15 -18.17 -11.02
CA GLN A 110 22.90 -19.60 -10.78
C GLN A 110 24.09 -20.47 -11.23
N LEU A 111 24.71 -20.15 -12.37
CA LEU A 111 25.93 -20.82 -12.82
C LEU A 111 27.11 -20.62 -11.86
N LEU A 112 27.26 -19.42 -11.29
CA LEU A 112 28.31 -19.14 -10.30
C LEU A 112 28.07 -19.89 -8.99
N GLU A 113 26.82 -19.99 -8.53
CA GLU A 113 26.46 -20.79 -7.36
C GLU A 113 26.72 -22.28 -7.57
N GLN A 114 26.40 -22.83 -8.74
CA GLN A 114 26.70 -24.22 -9.06
C GLN A 114 28.20 -24.49 -9.06
N LYS A 115 29.00 -23.59 -9.65
CA LYS A 115 30.47 -23.70 -9.62
C LYS A 115 31.00 -23.68 -8.19
N ARG A 116 30.55 -22.72 -7.37
CA ARG A 116 30.94 -22.63 -5.96
C ARG A 116 30.59 -23.91 -5.19
N HIS A 117 29.36 -24.41 -5.33
CA HIS A 117 28.95 -25.67 -4.70
C HIS A 117 29.80 -26.86 -5.16
N SER A 118 30.21 -26.89 -6.44
CA SER A 118 31.07 -27.95 -6.97
C SER A 118 32.50 -27.88 -6.43
N GLU A 119 33.01 -26.67 -6.21
CA GLU A 119 34.33 -26.43 -5.61
C GLU A 119 34.33 -26.77 -4.13
N GLU A 120 33.31 -26.32 -3.39
CA GLU A 120 33.10 -26.68 -1.97
C GLU A 120 32.94 -28.19 -1.79
N HIS A 121 32.20 -28.87 -2.68
CA HIS A 121 32.07 -30.33 -2.64
C HIS A 121 33.38 -31.04 -2.99
N ARG A 122 34.19 -30.52 -3.93
CA ARG A 122 35.54 -31.03 -4.23
C ARG A 122 36.49 -30.84 -3.04
N GLU A 123 36.46 -29.68 -2.39
CA GLU A 123 37.27 -29.42 -1.20
C GLU A 123 36.85 -30.31 -0.04
N ASN A 124 35.55 -30.47 0.21
CA ASN A 124 35.06 -31.42 1.22
C ASN A 124 35.45 -32.86 0.91
N TRP A 125 35.39 -33.31 -0.35
CA TRP A 125 35.87 -34.63 -0.75
C TRP A 125 37.39 -34.79 -0.56
N PHE A 126 38.15 -33.74 -0.86
CA PHE A 126 39.60 -33.74 -0.72
C PHE A 126 40.07 -33.63 0.74
N MET A 127 39.25 -33.03 1.62
CA MET A 127 39.48 -33.00 3.07
C MET A 127 39.06 -34.32 3.73
N ALA A 128 37.93 -34.92 3.31
CA ALA A 128 37.51 -36.24 3.79
C ALA A 128 38.47 -37.37 3.39
N GLY A 129 39.16 -37.24 2.24
CA GLY A 129 40.23 -38.17 1.84
C GLY A 129 41.57 -37.96 2.56
N ARG A 130 41.71 -36.91 3.38
CA ARG A 130 42.92 -36.65 4.17
C ARG A 130 42.85 -37.23 5.59
N ASP A 131 41.64 -37.50 6.08
CA ASP A 131 41.38 -38.02 7.42
C ASP A 131 40.61 -39.36 7.35
N GLY A 132 41.34 -40.46 7.15
CA GLY A 132 40.95 -41.78 7.68
C GLY A 132 40.58 -42.87 6.66
N GLU A 133 41.47 -43.86 6.55
CA GLU A 133 41.19 -45.27 6.89
C GLU A 133 39.71 -45.78 6.82
N TRP A 134 39.56 -46.90 6.08
CA TRP A 134 38.46 -47.91 6.02
C TRP A 134 37.30 -47.63 5.02
N LEU A 135 36.90 -48.54 4.11
CA LEU A 135 36.75 -50.00 4.19
C LEU A 135 37.05 -50.70 2.85
N GLU A 136 38.11 -51.53 2.79
CA GLU A 136 38.04 -52.77 2.03
C GLU A 136 37.28 -53.78 2.90
N GLN A 137 36.01 -54.04 2.57
CA GLN A 137 35.35 -55.33 2.76
C GLN A 137 33.94 -55.24 2.21
N THR A 138 33.78 -55.61 0.94
CA THR A 138 32.66 -56.40 0.43
C THR A 138 32.89 -56.62 -1.06
N LEU A 139 33.64 -57.68 -1.39
CA LEU A 139 33.34 -58.66 -2.45
C LEU A 139 34.61 -59.43 -2.84
N GLN A 140 34.65 -60.67 -2.36
CA GLN A 140 35.36 -61.86 -2.86
C GLN A 140 36.89 -61.87 -2.89
#